data_AF-A0A838R7B7-F1
#
_entry.id   AF-A0A838R7B7-F1
#
_cell.length_a   1.000
_cell.length_b   1.000
_cell.length_c   1.000
_cell.angle_alpha   90.00
_cell.angle_beta   90.00
_cell.angle_gamma   90.00
#
_symmetry.space_group_name_H-M   'P 1'
#
loop_
_entity.id
_entity.type
_entity.pdbx_description
1 polymer ?
#
loop_
_entity_poly.entity_id
_entity_poly.type
_entity_poly.pdbx_seq_one_letter_code
_entity_poly.pdbx_strand_id
1 'polypeptide(L)'
;TSVALAAGEALHQATDVTNVTFRRVDDAFLEAYIATGEPMDKAGAYGIQGYGAALIERIEGDFFSVMGLPVRLVLQLLEKAGEKYLFEGQEGRAAFSGAR
;
A
#
# COMPACT_ATOMS: atom_id res chain seq x y z
N THR A 1 4.42 4.65 3.58
CA THR A 1 4.37 3.27 4.10
C THR A 1 5.69 2.58 3.88
N SER A 2 6.19 1.89 4.90
CA SER A 2 7.46 1.16 4.83
C SER A 2 7.21 -0.34 4.86
N VAL A 3 8.03 -1.09 4.12
CA VAL A 3 8.01 -2.56 4.08
C VAL A 3 9.41 -3.06 4.38
N ALA A 4 9.50 -4.10 5.20
CA ALA A 4 10.72 -4.84 5.46
C ALA A 4 10.49 -6.33 5.13
N LEU A 5 11.46 -6.94 4.46
CA LEU A 5 11.51 -8.36 4.14
C LEU A 5 12.75 -8.95 4.82
N ALA A 6 12.55 -9.90 5.72
CA ALA A 6 13.61 -10.72 6.29
C ALA A 6 13.63 -12.08 5.58
N ALA A 7 14.79 -12.46 5.01
CA ALA A 7 14.99 -13.70 4.29
C ALA A 7 16.34 -14.32 4.71
N GLY A 8 16.30 -15.37 5.55
CA GLY A 8 17.51 -15.90 6.18
C GLY A 8 18.18 -14.83 7.06
N GLU A 9 19.47 -14.56 6.83
CA GLU A 9 20.22 -13.49 7.50
C GLU A 9 20.08 -12.11 6.81
N ALA A 10 19.44 -12.05 5.64
CA ALA A 10 19.27 -10.80 4.90
C ALA A 10 18.03 -10.02 5.37
N LEU A 11 18.20 -8.71 5.52
CA LEU A 11 17.12 -7.74 5.75
C LEU A 11 17.09 -6.75 4.59
N HIS A 12 16.00 -6.72 3.85
CA HIS A 12 15.72 -5.71 2.84
C HIS A 12 14.59 -4.80 3.30
N GLN A 13 14.70 -3.49 3.05
CA GLN A 13 13.66 -2.55 3.39
C GLN A 13 13.48 -1.48 2.32
N ALA A 14 12.27 -0.98 2.17
CA ALA A 14 11.95 0.13 1.29
C ALA A 14 10.78 0.94 1.85
N THR A 15 10.75 2.22 1.51
CA THR A 15 9.69 3.15 1.91
C THR A 15 9.10 3.81 0.69
N ASP A 16 7.78 3.86 0.64
CA ASP A 16 7.00 4.65 -0.32
C ASP A 16 6.34 5.82 0.41
N VAL A 17 6.29 6.97 -0.25
CA VAL A 17 5.64 8.20 0.25
C VAL A 17 4.59 8.61 -0.76
N THR A 18 3.35 8.71 -0.29
CA THR A 18 2.19 9.15 -1.08
C THR A 18 1.60 10.39 -0.45
N ASN A 19 1.37 11.42 -1.26
CA ASN A 19 0.65 12.62 -0.85
C ASN A 19 -0.84 12.43 -1.12
N VAL A 20 -1.68 12.74 -0.13
CA VAL A 20 -3.14 12.71 -0.25
C VAL A 20 -3.68 14.11 0.02
N THR A 21 -4.31 14.70 -0.98
CA THR A 21 -4.97 16.00 -0.88
C THR A 21 -6.43 15.79 -0.51
N PHE A 22 -6.86 16.41 0.58
CA PHE A 22 -8.26 16.40 0.99
C PHE A 22 -8.99 17.57 0.36
N ARG A 23 -10.24 17.34 -0.07
CA ARG A 23 -11.11 18.42 -0.52
C ARG A 23 -11.54 19.26 0.68
N ARG A 24 -11.97 20.49 0.41
CA ARG A 24 -12.68 21.29 1.41
C ARG A 24 -14.09 20.74 1.62
N VAL A 25 -14.44 20.48 2.88
CA VAL A 25 -15.79 20.09 3.33
C VAL A 25 -16.18 20.95 4.52
N ASP A 26 -17.48 21.01 4.82
CA ASP A 26 -17.99 21.68 6.01
C ASP A 26 -18.03 20.75 7.22
N ASP A 27 -18.27 21.34 8.40
CA ASP A 27 -18.34 20.60 9.66
C ASP A 27 -19.48 19.58 9.66
N ALA A 28 -20.61 19.90 9.01
CA ALA A 28 -21.76 18.99 8.92
C ALA A 28 -21.39 17.68 8.20
N PHE A 29 -20.61 17.76 7.14
CA PHE A 29 -20.10 16.58 6.44
C PHE A 29 -19.12 15.78 7.32
N LEU A 30 -18.22 16.45 8.03
CA LEU A 30 -17.26 15.80 8.93
C LEU A 30 -17.95 15.07 10.09
N GLU A 31 -18.95 15.70 10.71
CA GLU A 31 -19.75 15.10 11.78
C GLU A 31 -20.51 13.86 11.26
N ALA A 32 -21.07 13.93 10.05
CA ALA A 32 -21.72 12.78 9.43
C ALA A 32 -20.74 11.64 9.16
N TYR A 33 -19.51 11.94 8.73
CA TYR A 33 -18.47 10.93 8.56
C TYR A 33 -18.02 10.31 9.89
N ILE A 34 -17.80 11.14 10.92
CA ILE A 34 -17.44 10.68 12.28
C ILE A 34 -18.52 9.74 12.83
N ALA A 35 -19.80 10.07 12.62
CA ALA A 35 -20.94 9.26 13.06
C ALA A 35 -20.99 7.86 12.43
N THR A 36 -20.29 7.60 11.32
CA THR A 36 -20.17 6.26 10.74
C THR A 36 -19.34 5.30 11.61
N GLY A 37 -18.51 5.83 12.51
CA GLY A 37 -17.54 5.06 13.30
C GLY A 37 -16.31 4.58 12.51
N GLU A 38 -16.31 4.67 11.17
CA GLU A 38 -15.18 4.30 10.32
C GLU A 38 -13.85 4.98 10.71
N PRO A 39 -13.78 6.27 11.10
CA PRO A 39 -12.49 6.89 11.38
C PRO A 39 -11.85 6.44 12.71
N MET A 40 -12.59 5.72 13.58
CA MET A 40 -12.18 5.48 14.97
C MET A 40 -11.01 4.49 15.12
N ASP A 41 -10.80 3.60 14.14
CA ASP A 41 -9.74 2.58 14.16
C ASP A 41 -8.61 2.89 13.14
N LYS A 42 -8.58 4.11 12.58
CA LYS A 42 -7.66 4.47 11.49
C LYS A 42 -6.74 5.62 11.90
N ALA A 43 -5.44 5.41 11.71
CA ALA A 43 -4.47 6.49 11.82
C ALA A 43 -4.81 7.60 10.82
N GLY A 44 -4.86 8.85 11.30
CA GLY A 44 -5.29 10.00 10.49
C GLY A 44 -6.82 10.17 10.37
N ALA A 45 -7.61 9.35 11.07
CA ALA A 45 -9.06 9.44 11.15
C ALA A 45 -9.75 9.44 9.77
N TYR A 46 -9.26 8.64 8.82
CA TYR A 46 -9.95 8.37 7.56
C TYR A 46 -9.61 7.01 6.96
N GLY A 47 -10.52 6.45 6.16
CA GLY A 47 -10.31 5.22 5.39
C GLY A 47 -10.46 5.44 3.89
N ILE A 48 -9.40 5.18 3.12
CA ILE A 48 -9.41 5.35 1.66
C ILE A 48 -10.31 4.35 0.91
N GLN A 49 -10.61 3.18 1.51
CA GLN A 49 -11.45 2.14 0.91
C GLN A 49 -12.92 2.21 1.37
N GLY A 50 -13.27 3.18 2.23
CA GLY A 50 -14.59 3.32 2.83
C GLY A 50 -15.24 4.68 2.55
N TYR A 51 -16.12 5.13 3.45
CA TYR A 51 -16.76 6.44 3.39
C TYR A 51 -15.73 7.58 3.36
N GLY A 52 -14.55 7.39 3.95
CA GLY A 52 -13.46 8.36 3.94
C GLY A 52 -12.92 8.67 2.54
N ALA A 53 -13.17 7.83 1.54
CA ALA A 53 -12.86 8.13 0.14
C ALA A 53 -13.52 9.44 -0.33
N ALA A 54 -14.69 9.78 0.23
CA ALA A 54 -15.40 11.00 -0.10
C ALA A 54 -14.68 12.28 0.37
N LEU A 55 -13.68 12.18 1.25
CA LEU A 55 -12.82 13.29 1.71
C LEU A 55 -11.64 13.57 0.77
N ILE A 56 -11.33 12.67 -0.16
CA ILE A 56 -10.10 12.73 -0.97
C ILE A 56 -10.36 13.49 -2.27
N GLU A 57 -9.53 14.49 -2.54
CA GLU A 57 -9.52 15.24 -3.81
C GLU A 57 -8.52 14.64 -4.80
N ARG A 58 -7.31 14.31 -4.33
CA ARG A 58 -6.22 13.84 -5.18
C ARG A 58 -5.25 12.96 -4.41
N ILE A 59 -4.65 12.00 -5.12
CA ILE A 59 -3.57 11.15 -4.63
C ILE A 59 -2.40 11.30 -5.59
N GLU A 60 -1.22 11.57 -5.03
CA GLU A 60 0.03 11.68 -5.77
C GLU A 60 1.04 10.70 -5.15
N GLY A 61 1.18 9.53 -5.77
CA GLY A 61 1.99 8.42 -5.29
C GLY A 61 1.29 7.08 -5.49
N ASP A 62 1.65 6.07 -4.69
CA ASP A 62 1.08 4.74 -4.75
C ASP A 62 -0.18 4.64 -3.86
N PHE A 63 -1.31 4.30 -4.46
CA PHE A 63 -2.58 4.05 -3.78
C PHE A 63 -2.47 2.88 -2.79
N PHE A 64 -1.75 1.82 -3.15
CA PHE A 64 -1.56 0.65 -2.29
C PHE A 64 -0.74 0.99 -1.04
N SER A 65 0.16 1.99 -1.12
CA SER A 65 0.81 2.55 0.06
C SER A 65 -0.18 3.16 1.03
N VAL A 66 -1.15 3.93 0.54
CA VAL A 66 -2.18 4.55 1.38
C VAL A 66 -3.07 3.49 2.04
N MET A 67 -3.35 2.40 1.32
CA MET A 67 -4.05 1.24 1.89
C MET A 67 -3.23 0.46 2.92
N GLY A 68 -1.91 0.68 2.98
CA GLY A 68 -1.03 0.10 4.00
C GLY A 68 -0.05 -0.96 3.49
N LEU A 69 -0.06 -1.32 2.20
CA LEU A 69 0.91 -2.26 1.64
C LEU A 69 1.31 -1.89 0.19
N PRO A 70 2.45 -1.22 -0.04
CA PRO A 70 2.93 -0.92 -1.39
C PRO A 70 3.35 -2.19 -2.12
N VAL A 71 2.43 -2.80 -2.86
CA VAL A 71 2.66 -4.06 -3.59
C VAL A 71 3.88 -3.96 -4.50
N ARG A 72 4.08 -2.80 -5.15
CA ARG A 72 5.27 -2.54 -5.98
C ARG A 72 6.58 -2.76 -5.20
N LEU A 73 6.64 -2.31 -3.95
CA LEU A 73 7.84 -2.44 -3.13
C LEU A 73 7.99 -3.87 -2.63
N VAL A 74 6.89 -4.52 -2.24
CA VAL A 74 6.91 -5.94 -1.85
C VAL A 74 7.52 -6.80 -2.96
N LEU A 75 7.04 -6.65 -4.19
CA LEU A 75 7.56 -7.40 -5.34
C LEU A 75 9.04 -7.10 -5.61
N GLN A 76 9.45 -5.82 -5.53
CA GLN A 76 10.86 -5.44 -5.66
C GLN A 76 11.75 -6.04 -4.56
N LEU A 77 11.27 -6.14 -3.32
CA LEU A 77 12.03 -6.74 -2.23
C LEU A 77 12.13 -8.27 -2.38
N LEU A 78 11.04 -8.93 -2.79
CA LEU A 78 11.04 -10.37 -3.09
C LEU A 78 12.05 -10.69 -4.20
N GLU A 79 12.04 -9.94 -5.30
CA GLU A 79 13.00 -10.13 -6.39
C GLU A 79 14.45 -9.97 -5.93
N LYS A 80 14.73 -9.00 -5.04
CA LYS A 80 16.06 -8.82 -4.43
C LYS A 80 16.47 -10.00 -3.55
N ALA A 81 15.52 -10.65 -2.91
CA ALA A 81 15.75 -11.86 -2.12
C ALA A 81 15.86 -13.13 -2.99
N GLY A 82 15.74 -13.00 -4.32
CA GLY A 82 15.77 -14.13 -5.26
C GLY A 82 14.41 -14.79 -5.49
N GLU A 83 13.35 -14.26 -4.89
CA GLU A 83 11.98 -14.77 -5.03
C GLU A 83 11.26 -14.06 -6.17
N LYS A 84 10.72 -14.82 -7.13
CA LYS A 84 9.97 -14.26 -8.25
C LYS A 84 8.48 -14.37 -7.97
N TYR A 85 7.75 -13.28 -8.23
CA TYR A 85 6.31 -13.34 -8.29
C TYR A 85 5.88 -14.08 -9.57
N LEU A 86 5.13 -15.15 -9.41
CA LEU A 86 4.57 -15.94 -10.50
C LEU A 86 3.08 -15.68 -10.58
N PHE A 87 2.58 -15.36 -11.78
CA PHE A 87 1.15 -15.34 -12.01
C PHE A 87 0.61 -16.78 -12.09
N GLU A 88 -0.69 -16.93 -11.84
CA GLU A 88 -1.37 -18.23 -11.92
C GLU A 88 -1.07 -18.92 -13.26
N GLY A 89 -0.68 -20.20 -13.19
CA GLY A 89 -0.25 -20.97 -14.37
C GLY A 89 1.21 -20.80 -14.81
N GLN A 90 2.04 -20.05 -14.05
CA GLN A 90 3.48 -19.87 -14.35
C GLN A 90 4.43 -20.70 -13.48
N GLU A 91 3.91 -21.55 -12.58
CA GLU A 91 4.65 -22.35 -11.60
C GLU A 91 5.74 -23.26 -12.23
N GLY A 92 5.61 -23.62 -13.51
CA GLY A 92 6.59 -24.44 -14.25
C GLY A 92 7.62 -23.66 -15.09
N ARG A 93 7.56 -22.32 -15.15
CA ARG A 93 8.46 -21.49 -15.99
C ARG A 93 9.64 -20.87 -15.24
N ALA A 94 9.73 -21.10 -13.93
CA ALA A 94 10.76 -20.49 -13.07
C ALA A 94 12.17 -21.12 -13.20
N ALA A 95 12.36 -22.16 -14.01
CA ALA A 95 13.68 -22.66 -14.36
C ALA A 95 14.03 -22.18 -15.77
N PHE A 96 14.80 -21.10 -15.92
CA PHE A 96 15.86 -20.99 -16.93
C PHE A 96 16.69 -19.70 -16.77
N SER A 97 17.98 -19.93 -16.54
CA SER A 97 19.17 -19.18 -16.99
C SER A 97 19.39 -17.73 -16.52
N GLY A 98 20.35 -17.57 -15.61
CA GLY A 98 21.04 -16.30 -15.36
C GLY A 98 22.32 -16.39 -14.55
N ALA A 99 23.03 -17.53 -14.55
CA ALA A 99 24.43 -17.57 -14.15
C ALA A 99 25.28 -17.21 -15.38
N ARG A 100 25.74 -15.97 -15.44
CA ARG A 100 27.04 -15.56 -16.00
C ARG A 100 27.55 -14.38 -15.21
#